data_AF-A0A9E2NSP2-F1
#
_entry.id   AF-A0A9E2NSP2-F1
#
_cell.length_a   1.000
_cell.length_b   1.000
_cell.length_c   1.000
_cell.angle_alpha   90.00
_cell.angle_beta   90.00
_cell.angle_gamma   90.00
#
_symmetry.space_group_name_H-M   'P 1'
#
loop_
_entity.id
_entity.type
_entity.pdbx_description
1 polymer ?
#
loop_
_entity_poly.entity_id
_entity_poly.type
_entity_poly.pdbx_seq_one_letter_code
_entity_poly.pdbx_strand_id
1 'polypeptide(L)' 'DKVKYQGETGFIFGRRASGYFDVRRLDGSRISAGVSCRKLKLVEKRRTYLTEIRFQEDGNSSPA' A
#
# COMPACT_ATOMS: atom_id res chain seq x y z
N ASP A 1 5.16 1.74 2.54
CA ASP A 1 6.45 2.34 2.94
C ASP A 1 6.26 3.81 3.29
N LYS A 2 7.05 4.32 4.23
CA LYS A 2 7.12 5.73 4.61
C LYS A 2 8.16 6.41 3.72
N VAL A 3 7.75 7.51 3.07
CA VAL A 3 8.55 8.22 2.08
C VAL A 3 8.50 9.73 2.34
N LYS A 4 9.53 10.43 1.89
CA LYS A 4 9.58 11.89 1.88
C LYS A 4 9.44 12.41 0.44
N TYR A 5 8.61 13.42 0.25
CA TYR A 5 8.36 14.10 -1.02
C TYR A 5 8.23 15.60 -0.77
N GLN A 6 9.00 16.42 -1.47
CA GLN A 6 8.98 17.89 -1.35
C GLN A 6 9.08 18.44 0.09
N GLY A 7 9.83 17.77 0.96
CA GLY A 7 9.98 18.19 2.36
C GLY A 7 8.95 17.56 3.31
N GLU A 8 7.88 16.99 2.79
CA GLU A 8 6.80 16.37 3.56
C GLU A 8 6.93 14.84 3.65
N THR A 9 6.49 14.28 4.76
CA THR A 9 6.47 12.83 4.99
C THR A 9 5.08 12.27 4.71
N GLY A 10 5.03 11.16 3.96
CA GLY A 10 3.81 10.43 3.68
C GLY A 10 4.05 8.93 3.53
N PHE A 11 2.99 8.22 3.16
CA PHE A 11 2.98 6.78 3.01
C PHE A 11 2.49 6.41 1.61
N ILE A 12 3.11 5.38 1.02
CA ILE A 12 2.66 4.81 -0.25
C ILE A 12 1.33 4.08 -0.01
N PHE A 13 0.26 4.58 -0.65
CA PHE A 13 -1.07 3.98 -0.66
C PHE A 13 -1.38 3.21 -1.94
N GLY A 14 -0.77 3.60 -3.07
CA GLY A 14 -1.00 2.96 -4.36
C GLY A 14 0.29 2.83 -5.16
N ARG A 15 0.44 1.72 -5.87
CA ARG A 15 1.56 1.44 -6.77
C ARG A 15 1.03 1.28 -8.19
N ARG A 16 1.54 2.06 -9.14
CA ARG A 16 1.23 1.92 -10.57
C ARG A 16 2.34 1.14 -11.26
N ALA A 17 2.00 0.32 -12.25
CA ALA A 17 2.96 -0.45 -13.04
C ALA A 17 4.01 0.44 -13.73
N SER A 18 3.65 1.69 -14.06
CA SER A 18 4.55 2.69 -14.64
C SER A 18 5.60 3.28 -13.68
N GLY A 19 5.67 2.83 -12.43
CA GLY A 19 6.62 3.34 -11.43
C GLY A 19 6.20 4.64 -10.75
N TYR A 20 4.90 4.95 -10.81
CA TYR A 20 4.29 6.08 -10.10
C TYR A 20 3.50 5.59 -8.87
N PHE A 21 3.39 6.46 -7.87
CA PHE A 21 2.80 6.15 -6.57
C PHE A 21 1.74 7.17 -6.17
N ASP A 22 0.71 6.70 -5.47
CA ASP A 22 -0.18 7.54 -4.67
C ASP A 22 0.41 7.64 -3.26
N VAL A 23 0.68 8.86 -2.80
CA VAL A 23 1.27 9.14 -1.50
C VAL A 23 0.30 9.98 -0.67
N ARG A 24 0.00 9.50 0.54
CA ARG A 24 -0.96 10.12 1.47
C ARG A 24 -0.41 10.19 2.89
N ARG A 25 -0.97 11.08 3.70
CA ARG A 25 -0.77 11.10 5.15
C ARG A 25 -1.69 10.08 5.84
N LEU A 26 -1.47 9.83 7.13
CA LEU A 26 -2.28 8.90 7.93
C LEU A 26 -3.72 9.39 8.14
N ASP A 27 -3.94 10.69 8.12
CA ASP A 27 -5.27 11.31 8.15
C ASP A 27 -6.07 11.14 6.85
N GLY A 28 -5.49 10.47 5.84
CA GLY A 28 -6.11 10.25 4.53
C GLY A 28 -5.92 11.39 3.53
N SER A 29 -5.32 12.52 3.94
CA SER A 29 -5.01 13.64 3.04
C SER A 29 -4.00 13.21 1.98
N ARG A 30 -4.28 13.58 0.73
CA ARG A 30 -3.48 13.17 -0.43
C ARG A 30 -2.38 14.19 -0.68
N ILE A 31 -1.12 13.74 -0.63
CA ILE A 31 0.04 14.57 -0.97
C ILE A 31 0.20 14.61 -2.49
N SER A 32 0.13 13.46 -3.14
CA SER A 32 0.18 13.37 -4.61
C SER A 32 -0.43 12.06 -5.09
N ALA A 33 -1.25 12.13 -6.15
CA ALA A 33 -1.89 10.96 -6.74
C ALA A 33 -0.98 10.16 -7.70
N GLY A 34 0.20 10.70 -8.06
CA GLY A 34 1.02 10.16 -9.14
C GLY A 34 2.44 10.71 -9.10
N VAL A 35 3.20 10.38 -8.06
CA VAL A 35 4.60 10.76 -7.94
C VAL A 35 5.51 9.63 -8.44
N SER A 36 6.48 9.95 -9.30
CA SER A 36 7.47 8.98 -9.78
C SER A 36 8.37 8.50 -8.64
N CYS A 37 8.75 7.21 -8.64
CA CYS A 37 9.74 6.64 -7.70
C CYS A 37 11.00 7.50 -7.56
N ARG A 38 11.46 8.11 -8.67
CA ARG A 38 12.70 8.89 -8.72
C ARG A 38 12.67 10.15 -7.85
N LYS A 39 11.47 10.65 -7.54
CA LYS A 39 11.28 11.86 -6.73
C LYS A 39 11.02 11.53 -5.25
N LEU A 40 10.89 10.26 -4.89
CA LEU A 40 10.63 9.81 -3.52
C LEU A 40 11.94 9.45 -2.82
N LYS A 41 12.08 9.86 -1.56
CA LYS A 41 13.12 9.35 -0.67
C LYS A 41 12.51 8.37 0.31
N LEU A 42 12.98 7.13 0.33
CA LEU A 42 12.55 6.13 1.30
C LEU A 42 13.03 6.54 2.70
N VAL A 43 12.12 6.61 3.66
CA VAL A 43 12.42 6.87 5.07
C VAL A 43 12.41 5.56 5.84
N GLU A 44 11.38 4.75 5.64
CA GLU A 44 11.22 3.48 6.33
C GLU A 44 10.41 2.49 5.49
N LYS A 45 10.84 1.22 5.45
CA LYS A 45 10.06 0.15 4.85
C LYS A 45 8.86 -0.21 5.74
N ARG A 46 7.75 -0.65 5.16
CA ARG A 46 6.63 -1.18 5.96
C ARG A 46 7.11 -2.38 6.79
N ARG A 47 6.73 -2.43 8.06
CA ARG A 47 7.04 -3.54 8.96
C ARG A 47 5.89 -4.54 9.10
N THR A 48 4.69 -4.14 8.70
CA THR A 48 3.46 -4.91 8.90
C THR A 48 2.70 -5.08 7.58
N TYR A 49 1.95 -6.19 7.50
CA TYR A 49 1.07 -6.55 6.40
C TYR A 49 -0.32 -6.83 6.97
N LEU A 50 -1.35 -6.33 6.30
CA LEU A 50 -2.72 -6.71 6.59
C LEU A 50 -3.11 -7.79 5.57
N THR A 51 -3.39 -8.99 6.06
CA THR A 51 -3.77 -10.14 5.25
C THR A 51 -5.19 -10.53 5.62
N GLU A 52 -6.06 -10.65 4.62
CA GLU A 52 -7.39 -11.24 4.80
C GLU A 52 -7.25 -12.77 4.89
N ILE A 53 -7.82 -13.38 5.93
CA ILE A 53 -7.86 -14.84 6.09
C ILE A 53 -9.22 -15.32 5.57
N ARG A 54 -9.22 -16.17 4.55
CA ARG A 54 -10.43 -16.82 4.02
C ARG A 54 -10.44 -18.29 4.46
N PHE A 55 -11.50 -18.70 5.13
CA PHE A 55 -11.76 -20.11 5.40
C PHE A 55 -12.52 -20.68 4.19
N GLN A 56 -11.94 -21.68 3.55
CA GLN A 56 -12.60 -22.43 2.48
C GLN A 56 -13.49 -23.47 3.19
N GLU A 57 -14.81 -23.33 3.08
CA GLU A 57 -15.73 -24.41 3.47
C GLU A 57 -15.64 -25.47 2.38
N ASP A 58 -14.79 -26.48 2.60
CA ASP A 58 -14.81 -27.69 1.78
C ASP A 58 -16.19 -28.33 1.88
N GLY A 59 -16.80 -28.52 0.71
CA GLY A 59 -18.21 -28.85 0.56
C GLY A 59 -18.64 -30.13 1.28
N ASN A 60 -19.90 -30.09 1.70
CA ASN A 60 -20.68 -31.19 2.23
C ASN A 60 -20.63 -32.44 1.33
N SER A 61 -19.62 -33.29 1.47
CA SER A 61 -19.62 -34.64 0.91
C SER A 61 -20.44 -35.55 1.81
N SER A 62 -21.73 -35.68 1.47
CA SER A 62 -22.63 -36.69 2.03
C SER A 62 -22.26 -38.05 1.42
N PRO A 63 -21.98 -39.11 2.21
CA PRO A 63 -21.77 -40.44 1.66
C PRO A 63 -23.12 -41.00 1.21
N ALA A 64 -23.14 -41.58 0.00
CA ALA A 64 -24.24 -42.42 -0.51
C ALA A 64 -23.94 -43.89 -0.22
#